data_AF-A0A5K0Y905-F1
#
_entry.id   AF-A0A5K0Y905-F1
#
_cell.length_a   1.000
_cell.length_b   1.000
_cell.length_c   1.000
_cell.angle_alpha   90.00
_cell.angle_beta   90.00
_cell.angle_gamma   90.00
#
_symmetry.space_group_name_H-M   'P 1'
#
loop_
_entity.id
_entity.type
_entity.pdbx_description
1 polymer ?
#
loop_
_entity_poly.entity_id
_entity_poly.type
_entity_poly.pdbx_seq_one_letter_code
_entity_poly.pdbx_strand_id
1 'polypeptide(L)'
;MDQPAPSLLSSSFLSQLISQKLNHSNYLTWKRQIVPFIKSHRLYGHIDGTTPAPPKYIHREVKKTVVEDQAAGTPAGSEIRFEYDTLTENNP
;
A
#
# COMPACT_ATOMS: atom_id res chain seq x y z
N MET A 1 -1.15 -26.64 -15.61
CA MET A 1 0.14 -25.93 -15.66
C MET A 1 -0.18 -24.45 -15.69
N ASP A 2 -0.41 -23.86 -14.53
CA ASP A 2 -0.67 -22.42 -14.40
C ASP A 2 0.66 -21.68 -14.56
N GLN A 3 0.91 -21.17 -15.76
CA GLN A 3 2.06 -20.31 -16.00
C GLN A 3 1.86 -19.04 -15.17
N PRO A 4 2.81 -18.65 -14.29
CA PRO A 4 2.72 -17.38 -13.58
C PRO A 4 2.68 -16.27 -14.62
N ALA A 5 1.72 -15.36 -14.51
CA ALA A 5 1.69 -14.17 -15.35
C ALA A 5 3.06 -13.49 -15.26
N PRO A 6 3.71 -13.17 -16.39
CA PRO A 6 5.02 -12.56 -16.37
C PRO A 6 4.92 -11.27 -15.56
N SER A 7 5.68 -11.20 -14.47
CA SER A 7 5.77 -10.00 -13.66
C SER A 7 6.41 -8.92 -14.52
N LEU A 8 5.58 -8.02 -15.04
CA LEU A 8 6.03 -6.89 -15.87
C LEU A 8 6.98 -5.95 -15.12
N LEU A 9 7.03 -6.07 -13.80
CA LEU A 9 7.98 -5.38 -12.92
C LEU A 9 9.21 -6.22 -12.57
N SER A 10 9.43 -7.37 -13.23
CA SER A 10 10.66 -8.12 -13.01
C SER A 10 11.87 -7.27 -13.39
N SER A 11 12.93 -7.40 -12.60
CA SER A 11 14.20 -6.72 -12.85
C SER A 11 14.71 -6.98 -14.28
N SER A 12 14.46 -8.17 -14.82
CA SER A 12 14.84 -8.55 -16.18
C SER A 12 14.08 -7.73 -17.24
N PHE A 13 12.77 -7.58 -17.12
CA PHE A 13 11.96 -6.78 -18.05
C PHE A 13 12.36 -5.29 -18.01
N LEU A 14 12.56 -4.75 -16.82
CA LEU A 14 13.00 -3.36 -16.66
C LEU A 14 14.40 -3.12 -17.25
N SER A 15 15.29 -4.11 -17.16
CA SER A 15 16.63 -4.04 -17.76
C SER A 15 16.59 -4.08 -19.30
N GLN A 16 15.60 -4.76 -19.89
CA GLN A 16 15.36 -4.73 -21.34
C GLN A 16 14.74 -3.40 -21.80
N LEU A 17 13.83 -2.86 -21.00
CA LEU A 17 13.13 -1.60 -21.30
C LEU A 17 14.06 -0.38 -21.18
N ILE A 18 14.95 -0.38 -20.19
CA ILE A 18 15.85 0.72 -19.87
C ILE A 18 17.27 0.29 -20.20
N SER A 19 17.67 0.50 -21.45
CA SER A 19 19.00 0.13 -21.95
C SER A 19 20.15 0.86 -21.23
N GLN A 20 19.89 2.00 -20.57
CA GLN A 20 20.89 2.78 -19.85
C GLN A 20 20.54 2.94 -18.37
N LYS A 21 21.39 2.44 -17.48
CA LYS A 21 21.29 2.68 -16.04
C LYS A 21 21.35 4.19 -15.76
N LEU A 22 20.52 4.66 -14.84
CA LEU A 22 20.53 6.06 -14.42
C LEU A 22 21.93 6.47 -13.92
N ASN A 23 22.43 7.58 -14.43
CA ASN A 23 23.68 8.22 -14.04
C ASN A 23 23.50 9.75 -13.95
N HIS A 24 24.56 10.46 -13.56
CA HIS A 24 24.50 11.91 -13.32
C HIS A 24 24.26 12.76 -14.59
N SER A 25 24.39 12.20 -15.79
CA SER A 25 24.28 12.92 -17.07
C SER A 25 23.10 12.48 -17.95
N ASN A 26 22.41 11.39 -17.62
CA ASN A 26 21.39 10.79 -18.50
C ASN A 26 19.95 10.83 -17.96
N TYR A 27 19.69 11.57 -16.88
CA TYR A 27 18.37 11.63 -16.24
C TYR A 27 17.22 11.88 -17.23
N LEU A 28 17.38 12.81 -18.19
CA LEU A 28 16.32 13.14 -19.15
C LEU A 28 16.00 11.98 -20.11
N THR A 29 17.01 11.23 -20.52
CA THR A 29 16.82 10.04 -21.37
C THR A 29 16.22 8.90 -20.57
N TRP A 30 16.76 8.62 -19.39
CA TRP A 30 16.25 7.60 -18.48
C TRP A 30 14.78 7.85 -18.10
N LYS A 31 14.42 9.10 -17.78
CA LYS A 31 13.05 9.51 -17.45
C LYS A 31 12.09 9.27 -18.62
N ARG A 32 12.49 9.58 -19.85
CA ARG A 32 11.68 9.33 -21.06
C ARG A 32 11.38 7.85 -21.26
N GLN A 33 12.27 6.95 -20.86
CA GLN A 33 12.07 5.51 -20.97
C GLN A 33 11.17 4.96 -19.87
N ILE A 34 11.39 5.36 -18.61
CA ILE A 34 10.70 4.76 -17.46
C ILE A 34 9.30 5.35 -17.20
N VAL A 35 9.08 6.63 -17.49
CA VAL A 35 7.81 7.31 -17.17
C VAL A 35 6.60 6.72 -17.92
N PRO A 36 6.65 6.46 -19.24
CA PRO A 36 5.52 5.85 -19.95
C PRO A 36 5.10 4.49 -19.37
N PHE A 37 6.08 3.69 -18.97
CA PHE A 37 5.85 2.40 -18.34
C PHE A 37 5.20 2.53 -16.96
N ILE A 38 5.67 3.43 -16.11
CA ILE A 38 5.04 3.67 -14.80
C ILE A 38 3.59 4.18 -14.97
N LYS A 39 3.36 5.05 -15.97
CA LYS A 39 2.03 5.59 -16.28
C LYS A 39 1.07 4.50 -16.78
N SER A 40 1.52 3.57 -17.62
CA SER A 40 0.65 2.47 -18.10
C SER A 40 0.15 1.57 -16.98
N HIS A 41 0.88 1.51 -15.86
CA HIS A 41 0.51 0.75 -14.67
C HIS A 41 -0.21 1.59 -13.61
N ARG A 42 -0.54 2.87 -13.91
CA ARG A 42 -1.21 3.80 -12.98
C ARG A 42 -0.43 4.03 -11.68
N LEU A 43 0.89 3.83 -11.70
CA LEU A 43 1.75 3.98 -10.52
C LEU A 43 2.32 5.39 -10.38
N TYR A 44 2.22 6.21 -11.44
CA TYR A 44 2.86 7.54 -11.48
C TYR A 44 2.38 8.47 -10.37
N GLY A 45 1.10 8.34 -9.97
CA GLY A 45 0.52 9.15 -8.91
C GLY A 45 1.22 8.99 -7.55
N HIS A 46 1.85 7.84 -7.30
CA HIS A 46 2.62 7.61 -6.07
C HIS A 46 4.01 8.28 -6.13
N ILE A 47 4.50 8.66 -7.33
CA ILE A 47 5.80 9.29 -7.54
C ILE A 47 5.68 10.81 -7.48
N ASP A 48 4.62 11.38 -8.07
CA ASP A 48 4.36 12.83 -8.03
C ASP A 48 3.60 13.28 -6.76
N GLY A 49 3.17 12.32 -5.93
CA GLY A 49 2.48 12.58 -4.67
C GLY A 49 0.99 12.88 -4.81
N THR A 50 0.43 12.79 -6.02
CA THR A 50 -1.01 12.98 -6.24
C THR A 50 -1.86 11.82 -5.69
N THR A 51 -1.27 10.63 -5.59
CA THR A 51 -1.90 9.44 -5.00
C THR A 51 -1.25 9.13 -3.65
N PRO A 52 -2.01 9.16 -2.53
CA PRO A 52 -1.47 8.81 -1.23
C PRO A 52 -1.14 7.30 -1.17
N ALA A 53 -0.14 6.96 -0.35
CA ALA A 53 0.16 5.57 -0.09
C ALA A 53 -1.04 4.85 0.56
N PRO A 54 -1.27 3.58 0.22
CA PRO A 54 -2.33 2.81 0.85
C PRO A 54 -2.10 2.70 2.36
N PRO A 55 -3.18 2.62 3.18
CA PRO A 55 -3.07 2.40 4.62
C PRO A 55 -2.26 1.14 4.93
N LYS A 56 -1.39 1.23 5.93
CA LYS A 56 -0.55 0.08 6.37
C LYS A 56 -1.39 -1.07 6.93
N TYR A 57 -2.57 -0.77 7.46
CA TYR A 57 -3.44 -1.71 8.12
C TYR A 57 -4.85 -1.64 7.54
N ILE A 58 -5.48 -2.79 7.41
CA ILE A 58 -6.89 -2.91 7.04
C ILE A 58 -7.68 -2.86 8.35
N HIS A 59 -8.56 -1.87 8.50
CA HIS A 59 -9.47 -1.83 9.65
C HIS A 59 -10.55 -2.88 9.44
N ARG A 60 -10.64 -3.86 10.34
CA ARG A 60 -11.76 -4.79 10.37
C ARG A 60 -12.87 -4.18 11.22
N GLU A 61 -13.92 -3.70 10.58
CA GLU A 61 -15.12 -3.23 11.27
C GLU A 61 -15.86 -4.41 11.89
N VAL A 62 -15.60 -4.70 13.17
CA VAL A 62 -16.44 -5.62 13.94
C VAL A 62 -17.69 -4.85 14.34
N LYS A 63 -18.70 -4.94 13.48
CA LYS A 63 -20.07 -4.49 13.76
C LYS A 63 -20.58 -5.21 15.00
N LYS A 64 -20.47 -4.55 16.15
CA LYS A 64 -21.10 -4.97 17.41
C LYS A 64 -22.60 -4.82 17.23
N THR A 65 -23.28 -5.93 16.93
CA THR A 65 -24.75 -6.03 17.08
C THR A 65 -25.08 -5.80 18.55
N VAL A 66 -25.37 -4.55 18.89
CA VAL A 66 -26.04 -4.20 20.14
C VAL A 66 -27.43 -4.82 20.05
N VAL A 67 -27.65 -5.90 20.79
CA VAL A 67 -29.00 -6.26 21.22
C VAL A 67 -29.47 -5.08 22.05
N GLU A 68 -30.41 -4.35 21.47
CA GLU A 68 -31.09 -3.20 22.04
C GLU A 68 -31.75 -3.61 23.36
N ASP A 69 -31.32 -3.00 24.46
CA ASP A 69 -32.16 -2.86 25.64
C ASP A 69 -32.01 -1.42 26.14
N GLN A 70 -33.13 -0.72 26.22
CA GLN A 70 -33.20 0.73 26.47
C GLN A 70 -32.85 1.08 27.91
N ALA A 71 -31.90 1.99 28.11
CA ALA A 71 -31.91 2.93 29.23
C ALA A 71 -31.07 4.18 28.90
N ALA A 72 -31.53 5.31 29.43
CA ALA A 72 -31.22 6.68 29.03
C ALA A 72 -29.76 7.14 29.16
N GLY A 73 -29.36 8.05 28.27
CA GLY A 73 -28.55 9.23 28.61
C GLY A 73 -27.10 9.27 28.11
N THR A 74 -26.83 10.27 27.26
CA THR A 74 -25.53 10.92 26.97
C THR A 74 -24.73 10.40 25.75
N PRO A 75 -24.54 11.21 24.69
CA PRO A 75 -23.61 10.91 23.61
C PRO A 75 -22.21 11.40 24.02
N ALA A 76 -21.46 10.55 24.71
CA ALA A 76 -20.07 10.82 25.04
C ALA A 76 -19.16 9.96 24.14
N GLY A 77 -18.35 10.66 23.34
CA GLY A 77 -17.12 10.23 22.67
C GLY A 77 -16.99 8.75 22.31
N SER A 78 -16.95 8.47 21.01
CA SER A 78 -16.36 7.23 20.50
C SER A 78 -14.87 7.17 20.89
N GLU A 79 -14.57 6.69 22.09
CA GLU A 79 -13.22 6.32 22.49
C GLU A 79 -12.89 4.99 21.82
N ILE A 80 -12.09 5.06 20.76
CA ILE A 80 -11.52 3.88 20.12
C ILE A 80 -10.49 3.32 21.10
N ARG A 81 -10.92 2.31 21.87
CA ARG A 81 -10.06 1.58 22.80
C ARG A 81 -9.18 0.63 22.01
N PHE A 82 -7.90 0.98 21.87
CA PHE A 82 -6.88 0.10 21.33
C PHE A 82 -6.53 -0.94 22.40
N GLU A 83 -7.19 -2.09 22.37
CA GLU A 83 -6.72 -3.26 23.09
C GLU A 83 -5.47 -3.78 22.37
N TYR A 84 -4.33 -3.70 23.04
CA TYR A 84 -3.09 -4.32 22.60
C TYR A 84 -2.98 -5.67 23.30
N ASP A 85 -3.07 -6.76 22.54
CA ASP A 85 -2.62 -8.05 23.06
C ASP A 85 -1.09 -7.98 23.14
N THR A 86 -0.59 -7.78 24.37
CA THR A 86 0.83 -7.87 24.67
C THR A 86 1.19 -9.35 24.51
N LEU A 87 1.81 -9.74 23.40
CA LEU A 87 2.40 -11.07 23.28
C LEU A 87 3.54 -11.13 24.29
N THR A 88 3.26 -11.74 25.43
CA THR A 88 4.27 -12.13 26.41
C THR A 88 5.25 -13.06 25.72
N GLU A 89 6.40 -12.52 25.32
CA GLU A 89 7.61 -13.27 25.07
C GLU A 89 8.09 -13.85 26.41
N ASN A 90 7.50 -14.97 26.79
CA ASN A 90 8.02 -15.92 27.75
C ASN A 90 7.76 -17.27 27.08
N ASN A 91 8.75 -18.10 26.80
CA ASN A 91 9.66 -18.73 27.76
C ASN A 91 10.44 -19.80 26.94
N PRO A 92 11.24 -20.64 27.61
CA PRO A 92 12.58 -20.49 28.17
C PRO A 92 13.72 -20.88 27.20
#